data_AF-X1FQ03-F1
#
_entry.id   AF-X1FQ03-F1
#
_cell.length_a   1.000
_cell.length_b   1.000
_cell.length_c   1.000
_cell.angle_alpha   90.00
_cell.angle_beta   90.00
_cell.angle_gamma   90.00
#
_symmetry.space_group_name_H-M   'P 1'
#
loop_
_entity.id
_entity.type
_entity.pdbx_description
1 polymer ?
#
loop_
_entity_poly.entity_id
_entity_poly.type
_entity_poly.pdbx_seq_one_letter_code
_entity_poly.pdbx_strand_id
1 'polypeptide(L)'
;KERELNYPVVATDFVLMEDGTGIVHMAPAYGEVDYQAGGDNDLDFVHVVDLQGKMMGSYPFAGKFVKEADPLILDDLKSRGLLFRSEKIRHTYPFCWRCEAPLLYYAKQTWYIKTTAVKESLIAGNKEINWYPEHIKYGRFGDWLENNVDWAFSRERYWGTPLNIWRCESCSKYDCVGSVEELENKSGFTGLREPLDLHRPFVDELTFDCPQCGAKMRRVPEVIDCWFDSGAMPVAQWHYPFDAESKTMLNDGRFPADYICEAVDQTRGWFYSLHA
;
A
#
# COMPACT_ATOMS: atom_id res chain seq x y z
N LYS A 1 -31.31 5.48 6.11
CA LYS A 1 -31.44 6.74 6.86
C LYS A 1 -30.21 7.55 6.50
N GLU A 2 -30.35 8.65 5.77
CA GLU A 2 -29.24 9.60 5.58
C GLU A 2 -28.81 10.06 6.97
N ARG A 3 -27.55 9.79 7.32
CA ARG A 3 -26.94 10.24 8.56
C ARG A 3 -26.74 11.74 8.39
N GLU A 4 -27.28 12.53 9.31
CA GLU A 4 -27.11 13.99 9.28
C GLU A 4 -25.63 14.29 9.57
N LEU A 5 -24.92 14.85 8.59
CA LEU A 5 -23.49 15.11 8.68
C LEU A 5 -23.23 16.29 9.62
N ASN A 6 -22.20 16.17 10.45
CA ASN A 6 -21.77 17.22 11.37
C ASN A 6 -20.50 17.92 10.83
N TYR A 7 -20.45 19.24 10.97
CA TYR A 7 -19.34 20.08 10.47
C TYR A 7 -18.74 20.97 11.58
N PRO A 8 -18.15 20.38 12.63
CA PRO A 8 -17.57 21.15 13.72
C PRO A 8 -16.22 21.78 13.34
N VAL A 9 -15.83 22.83 14.07
CA VAL A 9 -14.44 23.30 14.10
C VAL A 9 -13.69 22.47 15.15
N VAL A 10 -12.56 21.89 14.76
CA VAL A 10 -11.71 21.06 15.63
C VAL A 10 -10.35 21.71 15.82
N ALA A 11 -9.74 21.48 16.98
CA ALA A 11 -8.38 21.95 17.28
C ALA A 11 -7.37 20.85 16.94
N THR A 12 -6.30 21.20 16.22
CA THR A 12 -5.19 20.31 15.87
C THR A 12 -3.86 21.07 15.96
N ASP A 13 -2.76 20.33 16.03
CA ASP A 13 -1.40 20.86 16.24
C ASP A 13 -0.54 20.90 14.96
N PHE A 14 -1.00 20.30 13.85
CA PHE A 14 -0.28 20.28 12.58
C PHE A 14 -0.48 21.54 11.72
N VAL A 15 -1.33 22.49 12.14
CA VAL A 15 -1.58 23.72 11.39
C VAL A 15 -0.43 24.71 11.59
N LEU A 16 0.25 25.04 10.50
CA LEU A 16 1.34 26.02 10.50
C LEU A 16 0.80 27.43 10.24
N MET A 17 1.52 28.44 10.76
CA MET A 17 1.17 29.86 10.60
C MET A 17 1.91 30.56 9.44
N GLU A 18 2.75 29.82 8.72
CA GLU A 18 3.61 30.35 7.66
C GLU A 18 2.88 30.49 6.33
N ASP A 19 1.94 29.58 6.04
CA ASP A 19 1.19 29.50 4.79
C ASP A 19 -0.33 29.36 5.03
N GLY A 20 -1.13 29.79 4.05
CA GLY A 20 -2.59 29.67 4.11
C GLY A 20 -3.25 30.75 4.98
N THR A 21 -4.25 30.35 5.76
CA THR A 21 -5.08 31.28 6.57
C THR A 21 -5.05 30.98 8.07
N GLY A 22 -4.33 29.94 8.49
CA GLY A 22 -4.42 29.38 9.85
C GLY A 22 -5.67 28.53 10.11
N ILE A 23 -6.52 28.32 9.10
CA ILE A 23 -7.68 27.40 9.15
C ILE A 23 -7.56 26.43 7.97
N VAL A 24 -7.55 25.13 8.26
CA VAL A 24 -7.36 24.07 7.26
C VAL A 24 -8.70 23.38 6.98
N HIS A 25 -9.03 23.18 5.70
CA HIS A 25 -10.15 22.34 5.30
C HIS A 25 -9.81 20.87 5.56
N MET A 26 -10.71 20.16 6.24
CA MET A 26 -10.55 18.77 6.61
C MET A 26 -11.33 17.85 5.67
N ALA A 27 -10.65 16.84 5.12
CA ALA A 27 -11.26 15.77 4.33
C ALA A 27 -10.62 14.42 4.71
N PRO A 28 -11.11 13.74 5.76
CA PRO A 28 -10.48 12.53 6.34
C PRO A 28 -10.22 11.39 5.36
N ALA A 29 -10.94 11.34 4.24
CA ALA A 29 -10.75 10.32 3.21
C ALA A 29 -9.57 10.58 2.24
N TYR A 30 -8.93 11.75 2.31
CA TYR A 30 -7.97 12.22 1.28
C TYR A 30 -6.66 12.79 1.83
N GLY A 31 -6.42 12.73 3.14
CA GLY A 31 -5.18 13.19 3.78
C GLY A 31 -4.85 12.35 5.01
N GLU A 32 -3.57 12.09 5.26
CA GLU A 32 -3.15 11.28 6.42
C GLU A 32 -3.42 11.99 7.75
N VAL A 33 -3.02 13.25 7.86
CA VAL A 33 -3.27 14.07 9.05
C VAL A 33 -4.77 14.31 9.25
N ASP A 34 -5.52 14.47 8.15
CA ASP A 34 -6.98 14.58 8.16
C ASP A 34 -7.65 13.29 8.65
N TYR A 35 -7.13 12.14 8.23
CA TYR A 35 -7.65 10.83 8.64
C TYR A 35 -7.49 10.63 10.14
N GLN A 36 -6.30 10.93 10.68
CA GLN A 36 -5.99 10.81 12.10
C GLN A 36 -6.85 11.78 12.93
N ALA A 37 -6.81 13.08 12.61
CA ALA A 37 -7.59 14.08 13.33
C ALA A 37 -9.10 13.86 13.18
N GLY A 38 -9.56 13.34 12.04
CA GLY A 38 -10.94 12.95 11.82
C GLY A 38 -11.38 11.81 12.74
N GLY A 39 -10.53 10.81 12.96
CA GLY A 39 -10.78 9.74 13.93
C GLY A 39 -10.82 10.25 15.38
N ASP A 40 -9.83 11.05 15.77
CA ASP A 40 -9.71 11.57 17.15
C ASP A 40 -10.87 12.49 17.53
N ASN A 41 -11.45 13.19 16.55
CA ASN A 41 -12.55 14.14 16.75
C ASN A 41 -13.91 13.61 16.29
N ASP A 42 -14.03 12.32 15.96
CA ASP A 42 -15.26 11.67 15.47
C ASP A 42 -15.94 12.42 14.30
N LEU A 43 -15.11 12.87 13.33
CA LEU A 43 -15.58 13.51 12.11
C LEU A 43 -16.16 12.49 11.12
N ASP A 44 -17.13 12.94 10.32
CA ASP A 44 -17.69 12.10 9.28
C ASP A 44 -16.64 11.75 8.20
N PHE A 45 -16.53 10.45 7.92
CA PHE A 45 -15.66 9.92 6.88
C PHE A 45 -16.43 9.77 5.57
N VAL A 46 -16.18 10.67 4.60
CA VAL A 46 -16.94 10.76 3.35
C VAL A 46 -16.04 10.61 2.13
N HIS A 47 -16.34 9.62 1.28
CA HIS A 47 -15.78 9.55 -0.08
C HIS A 47 -16.72 10.26 -1.07
N VAL A 48 -16.17 11.26 -1.76
CA VAL A 48 -16.83 11.98 -2.87
C VAL A 48 -16.17 11.70 -4.22
N VAL A 49 -15.21 10.78 -4.26
CA VAL A 49 -14.45 10.37 -5.45
C VAL A 49 -14.47 8.85 -5.51
N ASP A 50 -14.75 8.28 -6.68
CA ASP A 50 -14.73 6.83 -6.90
C ASP A 50 -13.31 6.29 -7.14
N LEU A 51 -13.20 4.96 -7.30
CA LEU A 51 -11.91 4.29 -7.56
C LEU A 51 -11.30 4.61 -8.94
N GLN A 52 -12.04 5.28 -9.84
CA GLN A 52 -11.52 5.79 -11.12
C GLN A 52 -11.02 7.23 -11.01
N GLY A 53 -11.09 7.85 -9.82
CA GLY A 53 -10.74 9.24 -9.61
C GLY A 53 -11.81 10.20 -10.12
N LYS A 54 -13.07 9.76 -10.23
CA LYS A 54 -14.19 10.61 -10.68
C LYS A 54 -15.05 11.07 -9.53
N MET A 55 -15.54 12.31 -9.61
CA MET A 55 -16.44 12.90 -8.61
C MET A 55 -17.77 12.12 -8.56
N MET A 56 -18.19 11.73 -7.36
CA MET A 56 -19.48 11.10 -7.09
C MET A 56 -20.52 12.14 -6.62
N GLY A 57 -21.79 11.76 -6.59
CA GLY A 57 -22.89 12.59 -6.08
C GLY A 57 -23.71 13.29 -7.18
N SER A 58 -24.46 14.31 -6.80
CA SER A 58 -25.43 15.03 -7.64
C SER A 58 -24.98 16.45 -8.01
N TYR A 59 -23.67 16.67 -8.12
CA TYR A 59 -23.09 17.96 -8.47
C TYR A 59 -23.01 18.14 -10.00
N PRO A 60 -22.98 19.38 -10.52
CA PRO A 60 -22.81 19.64 -11.95
C PRO A 60 -21.55 19.01 -12.59
N PHE A 61 -20.55 18.72 -11.77
CA PHE A 61 -19.28 18.11 -12.16
C PHE A 61 -19.17 16.61 -11.77
N ALA A 62 -20.26 15.97 -11.35
CA ALA A 62 -20.27 14.53 -11.10
C ALA A 62 -19.88 13.74 -12.37
N GLY A 63 -19.14 12.66 -12.17
CA GLY A 63 -18.59 11.81 -13.23
C GLY A 63 -17.32 12.32 -13.91
N LYS A 64 -16.87 13.55 -13.61
CA LYS A 64 -15.61 14.10 -14.14
C LYS A 64 -14.42 13.67 -13.29
N PHE A 65 -13.26 13.53 -13.93
CA PHE A 65 -12.01 13.30 -13.21
C PHE A 65 -11.70 14.49 -12.30
N VAL A 66 -11.15 14.26 -11.10
CA VAL A 66 -10.99 15.32 -10.08
C VAL A 66 -10.30 16.58 -10.60
N LYS A 67 -9.24 16.46 -11.40
CA LYS A 67 -8.52 17.63 -11.96
C LYS A 67 -9.30 18.39 -13.03
N GLU A 68 -10.22 17.70 -13.72
CA GLU A 68 -11.14 18.34 -14.66
C GLU A 68 -12.31 19.02 -13.94
N ALA A 69 -12.63 18.57 -12.72
CA ALA A 69 -13.65 19.17 -11.88
C ALA A 69 -13.18 20.45 -11.18
N ASP A 70 -11.88 20.61 -10.90
CA ASP A 70 -11.27 21.79 -10.25
C ASP A 70 -11.81 23.14 -10.80
N PRO A 71 -11.76 23.45 -12.13
CA PRO A 71 -12.28 24.72 -12.64
C PRO A 71 -13.79 24.89 -12.45
N LEU A 72 -14.56 23.80 -12.54
CA LEU A 72 -16.03 23.83 -12.40
C LEU A 72 -16.45 24.05 -10.94
N ILE A 73 -15.68 23.50 -9.99
CA ILE A 73 -15.85 23.75 -8.55
C ILE A 73 -15.58 25.22 -8.24
N LEU A 74 -14.51 25.79 -8.82
CA LEU A 74 -14.20 27.21 -8.66
C LEU A 74 -15.30 28.12 -9.23
N ASP A 75 -15.84 27.81 -10.40
CA ASP A 75 -16.95 28.54 -11.02
C ASP A 75 -18.23 28.45 -10.18
N ASP A 76 -18.56 27.27 -9.64
CA ASP A 76 -19.70 27.10 -8.74
C ASP A 76 -19.55 27.93 -7.46
N LEU A 77 -18.40 27.86 -6.78
CA LEU A 77 -18.11 28.64 -5.57
C LEU A 77 -18.18 30.15 -5.85
N LYS A 78 -17.65 30.59 -7.00
CA LYS A 78 -17.71 31.98 -7.43
C LYS A 78 -19.14 32.44 -7.70
N SER A 79 -19.95 31.62 -8.36
CA SER A 79 -21.36 31.93 -8.66
C SER A 79 -22.21 32.10 -7.38
N ARG A 80 -21.84 31.40 -6.31
CA ARG A 80 -22.49 31.48 -4.99
C ARG A 80 -21.89 32.54 -4.06
N GLY A 81 -20.88 33.29 -4.52
CA GLY A 81 -20.21 34.33 -3.71
C GLY A 81 -19.38 33.78 -2.54
N LEU A 82 -18.99 32.50 -2.58
CA LEU A 82 -18.22 31.82 -1.52
C LEU A 82 -16.71 31.81 -1.79
N LEU A 83 -16.26 32.30 -2.94
CA LEU A 83 -14.85 32.34 -3.33
C LEU A 83 -14.23 33.70 -3.00
N PHE A 84 -13.36 33.74 -1.99
CA PHE A 84 -12.66 34.98 -1.60
C PHE A 84 -11.51 35.35 -2.55
N ARG A 85 -10.64 34.38 -2.88
CA ARG A 85 -9.45 34.56 -3.74
C ARG A 85 -9.15 33.27 -4.50
N SER A 86 -8.64 33.39 -5.73
CA SER A 86 -8.20 32.25 -6.55
C SER A 86 -6.92 32.62 -7.28
N GLU A 87 -5.88 31.80 -7.14
CA GLU A 87 -4.56 32.01 -7.73
C GLU A 87 -3.95 30.69 -8.18
N LYS A 88 -2.91 30.75 -9.01
CA LYS A 88 -2.15 29.59 -9.43
C LYS A 88 -0.87 29.47 -8.60
N ILE A 89 -0.68 28.32 -7.98
CA ILE A 89 0.51 27.99 -7.19
C ILE A 89 1.37 27.01 -7.98
N ARG A 90 2.69 27.22 -7.97
CA ARG A 90 3.67 26.29 -8.56
C ARG A 90 4.33 25.51 -7.45
N HIS A 91 4.20 24.18 -7.50
CA HIS A 91 4.81 23.28 -6.52
C HIS A 91 5.17 21.93 -7.15
N THR A 92 5.84 21.08 -6.39
CA THR A 92 6.06 19.67 -6.73
C THR A 92 4.85 18.85 -6.30
N TYR A 93 4.41 17.92 -7.15
CA TYR A 93 3.26 17.05 -6.90
C TYR A 93 3.60 15.60 -7.28
N PRO A 94 3.09 14.58 -6.57
CA PRO A 94 3.37 13.18 -6.90
C PRO A 94 2.59 12.71 -8.14
N PHE A 95 3.29 12.00 -9.02
CA PHE A 95 2.71 11.38 -10.23
C PHE A 95 3.03 9.89 -10.26
N CYS A 96 2.16 9.12 -10.93
CA CYS A 96 2.39 7.71 -11.17
C CYS A 96 3.68 7.53 -11.99
N TRP A 97 4.64 6.79 -11.44
CA TRP A 97 5.94 6.53 -12.07
C TRP A 97 5.85 5.75 -13.40
N ARG A 98 4.69 5.17 -13.72
CA ARG A 98 4.47 4.39 -14.94
C ARG A 98 3.68 5.12 -16.02
N CYS A 99 2.61 5.83 -15.65
CA CYS A 99 1.70 6.45 -16.61
C CYS A 99 1.59 7.97 -16.46
N GLU A 100 2.35 8.58 -15.55
CA GLU A 100 2.41 10.03 -15.35
C GLU A 100 1.07 10.67 -14.93
N ALA A 101 0.07 9.88 -14.55
CA ALA A 101 -1.17 10.39 -13.99
C ALA A 101 -0.93 11.03 -12.60
N PRO A 102 -1.59 12.15 -12.26
CA PRO A 102 -1.46 12.77 -10.95
C PRO A 102 -2.03 11.82 -9.88
N LEU A 103 -1.25 11.57 -8.82
CA LEU A 103 -1.68 10.69 -7.74
C LEU A 103 -2.61 11.42 -6.78
N LEU A 104 -3.53 10.66 -6.20
CA LEU A 104 -4.44 11.14 -5.15
C LEU A 104 -4.17 10.33 -3.90
N TYR A 105 -4.00 11.01 -2.77
CA TYR A 105 -4.14 10.35 -1.47
C TYR A 105 -5.60 9.91 -1.33
N TYR A 106 -5.80 8.64 -1.05
CA TYR A 106 -7.11 8.02 -1.04
C TYR A 106 -7.13 6.96 0.04
N ALA A 107 -7.97 7.15 1.05
CA ALA A 107 -8.14 6.19 2.13
C ALA A 107 -8.80 4.92 1.59
N LYS A 108 -8.13 3.78 1.78
CA LYS A 108 -8.57 2.49 1.27
C LYS A 108 -8.03 1.37 2.12
N GLN A 109 -8.80 0.28 2.22
CA GLN A 109 -8.29 -0.94 2.82
C GLN A 109 -7.14 -1.52 1.98
N THR A 110 -6.01 -1.79 2.62
CA THR A 110 -4.83 -2.39 2.00
C THR A 110 -4.05 -3.15 3.06
N TRP A 111 -3.20 -4.08 2.63
CA TRP A 111 -2.30 -4.83 3.50
C TRP A 111 -0.95 -4.13 3.61
N TYR A 112 -0.41 -4.14 4.83
CA TYR A 112 0.87 -3.57 5.17
C TYR A 112 1.79 -4.63 5.79
N ILE A 113 3.09 -4.53 5.48
CA ILE A 113 4.14 -5.15 6.29
C ILE A 113 4.56 -4.09 7.31
N LYS A 114 4.53 -4.46 8.60
CA LYS A 114 4.88 -3.57 9.71
C LYS A 114 6.40 -3.38 9.83
N THR A 115 7.04 -2.82 8.80
CA THR A 115 8.49 -2.58 8.73
C THR A 115 8.96 -1.60 9.81
N THR A 116 8.08 -0.74 10.32
CA THR A 116 8.39 0.13 11.46
C THR A 116 8.77 -0.64 12.72
N ALA A 117 8.29 -1.88 12.90
CA ALA A 117 8.63 -2.71 14.06
C ALA A 117 10.11 -3.17 14.06
N VAL A 118 10.78 -3.15 12.91
CA VAL A 118 12.18 -3.56 12.74
C VAL A 118 13.09 -2.40 12.31
N LYS A 119 12.60 -1.16 12.37
CA LYS A 119 13.30 0.05 11.90
C LYS A 119 14.74 0.17 12.45
N GLU A 120 14.92 -0.07 13.75
CA GLU A 120 16.25 0.01 14.38
C GLU A 120 17.21 -1.03 13.81
N SER A 121 16.74 -2.26 13.57
CA SER A 121 17.50 -3.33 12.93
C SER A 121 17.87 -2.98 11.48
N LEU A 122 16.95 -2.36 10.73
CA LEU A 122 17.24 -1.88 9.37
C LEU A 122 18.34 -0.83 9.37
N ILE A 123 18.29 0.14 10.29
CA ILE A 123 19.32 1.17 10.42
C ILE A 123 20.66 0.56 10.84
N ALA A 124 20.65 -0.41 11.77
CA ALA A 124 21.85 -1.10 12.21
C ALA A 124 22.49 -1.92 11.08
N GLY A 125 21.71 -2.76 10.38
CA GLY A 125 22.20 -3.55 9.25
C GLY A 125 22.76 -2.69 8.12
N ASN A 126 22.15 -1.53 7.85
CA ASN A 126 22.66 -0.60 6.84
C ASN A 126 24.07 -0.06 7.17
N LYS A 127 24.43 0.04 8.46
CA LYS A 127 25.78 0.48 8.87
C LYS A 127 26.85 -0.54 8.48
N GLU A 128 26.49 -1.83 8.49
CA GLU A 128 27.38 -2.95 8.15
C GLU A 128 27.66 -3.04 6.65
N ILE A 129 26.75 -2.57 5.80
CA ILE A 129 26.89 -2.59 4.33
C ILE A 129 27.99 -1.63 3.87
N ASN A 130 28.91 -2.08 3.02
CA ASN A 130 29.92 -1.21 2.41
C ASN A 130 29.40 -0.52 1.13
N TRP A 131 28.74 0.63 1.29
CA TRP A 131 28.21 1.41 0.16
C TRP A 131 29.28 2.12 -0.65
N TYR A 132 29.16 2.09 -1.98
CA TYR A 132 29.90 2.95 -2.89
C TYR A 132 28.95 3.73 -3.81
N PRO A 133 28.93 5.07 -3.77
CA PRO A 133 29.72 5.94 -2.88
C PRO A 133 29.20 5.95 -1.43
N GLU A 134 30.10 6.17 -0.47
CA GLU A 134 29.83 6.04 0.98
C GLU A 134 28.69 6.94 1.47
N HIS A 135 28.53 8.13 0.91
CA HIS A 135 27.50 9.09 1.34
C HIS A 135 26.06 8.57 1.17
N ILE A 136 25.81 7.51 0.40
CA ILE A 136 24.49 6.88 0.29
C ILE A 136 24.07 6.21 1.60
N LYS A 137 25.03 5.64 2.34
CA LYS A 137 24.82 4.94 3.61
C LYS A 137 24.11 5.82 4.63
N TYR A 138 24.61 7.05 4.81
CA TYR A 138 24.11 8.00 5.81
C TYR A 138 23.23 9.10 5.23
N GLY A 139 23.21 9.28 3.90
CA GLY A 139 22.32 10.21 3.21
C GLY A 139 21.09 9.49 2.67
N ARG A 140 20.92 9.49 1.33
CA ARG A 140 19.70 9.06 0.63
C ARG A 140 19.04 7.78 1.15
N PHE A 141 19.80 6.74 1.47
CA PHE A 141 19.25 5.49 2.00
C PHE A 141 19.10 5.52 3.52
N GLY A 142 20.09 6.03 4.26
CA GLY A 142 20.01 6.24 5.71
C GLY A 142 18.80 7.09 6.12
N ASP A 143 18.64 8.27 5.53
CA ASP A 143 17.53 9.21 5.76
C ASP A 143 16.16 8.56 5.52
N TRP A 144 16.09 7.62 4.57
CA TRP A 144 14.86 6.88 4.28
C TRP A 144 14.50 5.90 5.38
N LEU A 145 15.49 5.14 5.87
CA LEU A 145 15.29 4.21 6.97
C LEU A 145 14.95 4.96 8.27
N GLU A 146 15.53 6.14 8.49
CA GLU A 146 15.18 7.01 9.62
C GLU A 146 13.75 7.53 9.58
N ASN A 147 13.14 7.64 8.39
CA ASN A 147 11.75 8.05 8.20
C ASN A 147 10.88 6.89 7.69
N ASN A 148 11.28 5.64 7.98
CA ASN A 148 10.60 4.47 7.46
C ASN A 148 9.14 4.42 7.89
N VAL A 149 8.27 4.13 6.93
CA VAL A 149 6.83 3.92 7.11
C VAL A 149 6.49 2.47 6.78
N ASP A 150 5.37 1.98 7.30
CA ASP A 150 4.93 0.62 7.01
C ASP A 150 4.70 0.43 5.50
N TRP A 151 5.17 -0.69 4.98
CA TRP A 151 5.14 -0.94 3.55
C TRP A 151 3.76 -1.43 3.11
N ALA A 152 3.02 -0.57 2.42
CA ALA A 152 1.81 -0.96 1.70
C ALA A 152 2.18 -1.93 0.57
N PHE A 153 1.99 -3.23 0.77
CA PHE A 153 2.53 -4.26 -0.12
C PHE A 153 1.47 -4.96 -0.97
N SER A 154 0.17 -4.86 -0.66
CA SER A 154 -0.87 -5.40 -1.56
C SER A 154 -1.17 -4.48 -2.73
N ARG A 155 -1.62 -5.06 -3.85
CA ARG A 155 -2.00 -4.38 -5.09
C ARG A 155 -3.29 -4.99 -5.61
N GLU A 156 -4.25 -4.15 -5.99
CA GLU A 156 -5.45 -4.60 -6.71
C GLU A 156 -5.16 -4.68 -8.21
N ARG A 157 -4.44 -5.74 -8.59
CA ARG A 157 -4.04 -6.03 -9.98
C ARG A 157 -4.31 -7.49 -10.31
N TYR A 158 -4.13 -7.83 -11.57
CA TYR A 158 -4.41 -9.17 -12.10
C TYR A 158 -3.13 -10.01 -12.25
N TRP A 159 -2.03 -9.39 -12.68
CA TRP A 159 -0.76 -10.06 -12.92
C TRP A 159 0.25 -9.73 -11.82
N GLY A 160 0.66 -10.74 -11.07
CA GLY A 160 1.58 -10.68 -9.94
C GLY A 160 1.37 -11.87 -9.01
N THR A 161 2.29 -12.08 -8.08
CA THR A 161 2.19 -13.16 -7.09
C THR A 161 0.95 -12.94 -6.21
N PRO A 162 -0.02 -13.87 -6.18
CA PRO A 162 -1.26 -13.67 -5.42
C PRO A 162 -0.99 -13.66 -3.91
N LEU A 163 -1.63 -12.73 -3.18
CA LEU A 163 -1.55 -12.71 -1.73
C LEU A 163 -2.19 -13.99 -1.16
N ASN A 164 -1.41 -14.74 -0.39
CA ASN A 164 -1.71 -16.08 0.11
C ASN A 164 -2.59 -16.07 1.38
N ILE A 165 -3.58 -15.18 1.41
CA ILE A 165 -4.50 -15.02 2.54
C ILE A 165 -5.91 -15.40 2.11
N TRP A 166 -6.53 -16.31 2.85
CA TRP A 166 -7.92 -16.67 2.70
C TRP A 166 -8.75 -16.06 3.82
N ARG A 167 -9.94 -15.55 3.47
CA ARG A 167 -10.93 -15.00 4.40
C ARG A 167 -12.17 -15.89 4.41
N CYS A 168 -12.67 -16.19 5.60
CA CYS A 168 -13.92 -16.92 5.77
C CYS A 168 -15.12 -16.06 5.35
N GLU A 169 -16.00 -16.61 4.52
CA GLU A 169 -17.22 -15.93 4.05
C GLU A 169 -18.21 -15.62 5.18
N SER A 170 -18.20 -16.41 6.27
CA SER A 170 -19.14 -16.26 7.39
C SER A 170 -18.56 -15.50 8.58
N CYS A 171 -17.42 -15.94 9.14
CA CYS A 171 -16.88 -15.35 10.37
C CYS A 171 -15.78 -14.31 10.14
N SER A 172 -15.44 -13.99 8.88
CA SER A 172 -14.39 -13.03 8.50
C SER A 172 -12.98 -13.29 9.06
N LYS A 173 -12.72 -14.47 9.66
CA LYS A 173 -11.37 -14.86 10.07
C LYS A 173 -10.47 -15.08 8.84
N TYR A 174 -9.19 -14.80 9.04
CA TYR A 174 -8.15 -14.98 8.02
C TYR A 174 -7.33 -16.25 8.31
N ASP A 175 -6.82 -16.88 7.25
CA ASP A 175 -5.84 -17.96 7.29
C ASP A 175 -4.76 -17.67 6.23
N CYS A 176 -3.50 -17.83 6.58
CA CYS A 176 -2.35 -17.54 5.72
C CYS A 176 -1.67 -18.86 5.37
N VAL A 177 -1.64 -19.19 4.08
CA VAL A 177 -1.19 -20.52 3.63
C VAL A 177 0.21 -20.44 3.06
N GLY A 178 1.15 -21.21 3.63
CA GLY A 178 2.58 -21.11 3.34
C GLY A 178 3.10 -22.04 2.24
N SER A 179 2.31 -23.03 1.79
CA SER A 179 2.74 -23.97 0.75
C SER A 179 1.56 -24.66 0.03
N VAL A 180 1.86 -25.28 -1.12
CA VAL A 180 0.88 -26.12 -1.84
C VAL A 180 0.50 -27.34 -1.01
N GLU A 181 1.46 -28.00 -0.36
CA GLU A 181 1.20 -29.11 0.55
C GLU A 181 0.26 -28.70 1.70
N GLU A 182 0.42 -27.50 2.25
CA GLU A 182 -0.49 -26.99 3.27
C GLU A 182 -1.91 -26.79 2.71
N LEU A 183 -2.05 -26.24 1.49
CA LEU A 183 -3.35 -26.10 0.82
C LEU A 183 -4.05 -27.45 0.63
N GLU A 184 -3.33 -28.43 0.09
CA GLU A 184 -3.86 -29.77 -0.20
C GLU A 184 -4.33 -30.50 1.07
N ASN A 185 -3.69 -30.22 2.21
CA ASN A 185 -4.04 -30.79 3.50
C ASN A 185 -5.18 -30.04 4.23
N LYS A 186 -5.69 -28.91 3.71
CA LYS A 186 -6.85 -28.23 4.33
C LYS A 186 -8.13 -29.05 4.14
N SER A 187 -8.97 -29.09 5.17
CA SER A 187 -10.28 -29.77 5.12
C SER A 187 -11.14 -29.23 3.98
N GLY A 188 -11.72 -30.12 3.17
CA GLY A 188 -12.64 -29.73 2.08
C GLY A 188 -11.97 -28.90 0.98
N PHE A 189 -10.64 -28.98 0.85
CA PHE A 189 -9.87 -28.34 -0.21
C PHE A 189 -10.36 -28.78 -1.60
N THR A 190 -10.50 -27.81 -2.50
CA THR A 190 -10.92 -28.04 -3.88
C THR A 190 -10.47 -26.89 -4.80
N GLY A 191 -10.51 -27.12 -6.11
CA GLY A 191 -10.23 -26.13 -7.15
C GLY A 191 -8.82 -26.23 -7.75
N LEU A 192 -7.96 -27.11 -7.24
CA LEU A 192 -6.63 -27.32 -7.80
C LEU A 192 -6.73 -27.82 -9.25
N ARG A 193 -5.98 -27.19 -10.16
CA ARG A 193 -5.96 -27.51 -11.59
C ARG A 193 -4.60 -28.06 -11.98
N GLU A 194 -4.62 -28.96 -12.96
CA GLU A 194 -3.42 -29.47 -13.62
C GLU A 194 -3.36 -29.00 -15.09
N PRO A 195 -2.22 -28.48 -15.57
CA PRO A 195 -0.96 -28.28 -14.85
C PRO A 195 -1.08 -27.22 -13.74
N LEU A 196 -0.34 -27.40 -12.64
CA LEU A 196 -0.33 -26.47 -11.52
C LEU A 196 0.02 -25.04 -11.96
N ASP A 197 -0.93 -24.13 -11.75
CA ASP A 197 -0.72 -22.69 -11.90
C ASP A 197 -1.40 -21.96 -10.74
N LEU A 198 -0.59 -21.30 -9.92
CA LEU A 198 -1.03 -20.54 -8.75
C LEU A 198 -1.27 -19.06 -9.06
N HIS A 199 -1.25 -18.64 -10.33
CA HIS A 199 -1.60 -17.28 -10.70
C HIS A 199 -3.12 -17.07 -10.70
N ARG A 200 -3.52 -15.80 -10.69
CA ARG A 200 -4.89 -15.43 -11.07
C ARG A 200 -5.09 -15.73 -12.56
N PRO A 201 -6.27 -16.25 -12.97
CA PRO A 201 -7.49 -16.43 -12.17
C PRO A 201 -7.57 -17.76 -11.42
N PHE A 202 -6.67 -18.72 -11.67
CA PHE A 202 -6.80 -20.11 -11.21
C PHE A 202 -6.80 -20.23 -9.69
N VAL A 203 -5.89 -19.52 -9.00
CA VAL A 203 -5.81 -19.54 -7.53
C VAL A 203 -7.07 -18.99 -6.84
N ASP A 204 -7.84 -18.13 -7.52
CA ASP A 204 -9.05 -17.53 -6.96
C ASP A 204 -10.20 -18.57 -6.84
N GLU A 205 -10.07 -19.71 -7.52
CA GLU A 205 -11.02 -20.83 -7.43
C GLU A 205 -10.72 -21.78 -6.26
N LEU A 206 -9.53 -21.68 -5.66
CA LEU A 206 -9.13 -22.54 -4.55
C LEU A 206 -9.91 -22.19 -3.29
N THR A 207 -10.63 -23.17 -2.75
CA THR A 207 -11.40 -23.03 -1.51
C THR A 207 -11.18 -24.20 -0.58
N PHE A 208 -11.37 -23.97 0.72
CA PHE A 208 -11.36 -24.99 1.76
C PHE A 208 -12.32 -24.60 2.88
N ASP A 209 -12.57 -25.51 3.82
CA ASP A 209 -13.47 -25.29 4.94
C ASP A 209 -12.75 -24.53 6.06
N CYS A 210 -13.42 -23.49 6.57
CA CYS A 210 -12.91 -22.70 7.68
C CYS A 210 -12.81 -23.58 8.93
N PRO A 211 -11.63 -23.68 9.58
CA PRO A 211 -11.44 -24.53 10.76
C PRO A 211 -12.25 -24.07 11.97
N GLN A 212 -12.82 -22.87 11.92
CA GLN A 212 -13.51 -22.22 13.04
C GLN A 212 -15.04 -22.36 12.96
N CYS A 213 -15.61 -22.43 11.76
CA CYS A 213 -17.08 -22.49 11.59
C CYS A 213 -17.55 -23.39 10.44
N GLY A 214 -16.66 -24.04 9.70
CA GLY A 214 -16.99 -24.94 8.60
C GLY A 214 -17.47 -24.27 7.30
N ALA A 215 -17.68 -22.94 7.29
CA ALA A 215 -18.02 -22.20 6.07
C ALA A 215 -16.81 -22.12 5.11
N LYS A 216 -17.04 -21.81 3.84
CA LYS A 216 -15.95 -21.73 2.85
C LYS A 216 -15.02 -20.55 3.11
N MET A 217 -13.74 -20.80 2.86
CA MET A 217 -12.64 -19.83 2.84
C MET A 217 -12.34 -19.48 1.40
N ARG A 218 -12.24 -18.18 1.08
CA ARG A 218 -11.84 -17.69 -0.24
C ARG A 218 -10.65 -16.76 -0.14
N ARG A 219 -9.75 -16.82 -1.11
CA ARG A 219 -8.59 -15.94 -1.19
C ARG A 219 -9.04 -14.48 -1.29
N VAL A 220 -8.33 -13.58 -0.64
CA VAL A 220 -8.48 -12.13 -0.87
C VAL A 220 -8.03 -11.79 -2.31
N PRO A 221 -8.62 -10.81 -3.01
CA PRO A 221 -8.37 -10.62 -4.44
C PRO A 221 -6.99 -10.03 -4.78
N GLU A 222 -6.29 -9.46 -3.82
CA GLU A 222 -5.05 -8.70 -4.01
C GLU A 222 -3.88 -9.59 -4.46
N VAL A 223 -2.98 -9.01 -5.26
CA VAL A 223 -1.64 -9.55 -5.54
C VAL A 223 -0.62 -8.72 -4.77
N ILE A 224 0.62 -9.18 -4.69
CA ILE A 224 1.68 -8.46 -3.95
C ILE A 224 2.42 -7.46 -4.86
N ASP A 225 3.09 -6.51 -4.21
CA ASP A 225 3.99 -5.54 -4.83
C ASP A 225 5.20 -6.25 -5.46
N CYS A 226 5.56 -5.89 -6.69
CA CYS A 226 6.67 -6.55 -7.40
C CYS A 226 8.05 -6.29 -6.76
N TRP A 227 8.16 -5.25 -5.93
CA TRP A 227 9.34 -5.04 -5.09
C TRP A 227 9.51 -6.15 -4.04
N PHE A 228 8.42 -6.77 -3.58
CA PHE A 228 8.48 -7.94 -2.72
C PHE A 228 9.02 -9.16 -3.46
N ASP A 229 8.55 -9.41 -4.69
CA ASP A 229 9.07 -10.51 -5.54
C ASP A 229 10.59 -10.37 -5.75
N SER A 230 11.04 -9.17 -6.12
CA SER A 230 12.47 -8.90 -6.33
C SER A 230 13.28 -8.90 -5.03
N GLY A 231 12.70 -8.46 -3.91
CA GLY A 231 13.33 -8.51 -2.58
C GLY A 231 13.48 -9.94 -2.05
N ALA A 232 12.52 -10.83 -2.37
CA ALA A 232 12.57 -12.24 -2.00
C ALA A 232 13.52 -13.07 -2.87
N MET A 233 14.08 -12.51 -3.95
CA MET A 233 14.96 -13.18 -4.90
C MET A 233 16.08 -14.01 -4.25
N PRO A 234 16.79 -13.55 -3.19
CA PRO A 234 17.86 -14.33 -2.57
C PRO A 234 17.42 -15.74 -2.16
N VAL A 235 16.21 -15.90 -1.62
CA VAL A 235 15.66 -17.18 -1.14
C VAL A 235 14.76 -17.87 -2.17
N ALA A 236 13.93 -17.09 -2.88
CA ALA A 236 12.92 -17.62 -3.80
C ALA A 236 13.54 -18.33 -5.01
N GLN A 237 14.70 -17.87 -5.50
CA GLN A 237 15.39 -18.48 -6.63
C GLN A 237 15.85 -19.93 -6.37
N TRP A 238 15.97 -20.31 -5.09
CA TRP A 238 16.45 -21.63 -4.65
C TRP A 238 15.34 -22.50 -4.07
N HIS A 239 14.07 -22.08 -4.19
CA HIS A 239 12.93 -22.78 -3.59
C HIS A 239 13.08 -22.99 -2.05
N TYR A 240 13.78 -22.07 -1.37
CA TYR A 240 13.89 -22.08 0.09
C TYR A 240 12.53 -21.78 0.73
N PRO A 241 12.12 -22.49 1.80
CA PRO A 241 12.87 -23.49 2.58
C PRO A 241 12.58 -24.96 2.20
N PHE A 242 11.98 -25.23 1.04
CA PHE A 242 11.42 -26.54 0.70
C PHE A 242 12.49 -27.53 0.24
N ASP A 243 13.34 -27.12 -0.70
CA ASP A 243 14.38 -28.00 -1.26
C ASP A 243 15.48 -28.26 -0.24
N ALA A 244 15.93 -29.51 -0.12
CA ALA A 244 16.96 -29.90 0.84
C ALA A 244 18.27 -29.12 0.64
N GLU A 245 18.68 -28.91 -0.61
CA GLU A 245 19.88 -28.14 -0.98
C GLU A 245 19.74 -26.65 -0.68
N SER A 246 18.52 -26.10 -0.66
CA SER A 246 18.30 -24.69 -0.33
C SER A 246 18.61 -24.41 1.15
N LYS A 247 18.46 -25.39 2.03
CA LYS A 247 18.59 -25.20 3.49
C LYS A 247 19.99 -24.84 3.94
N THR A 248 21.02 -25.17 3.15
CA THR A 248 22.41 -24.81 3.44
C THR A 248 22.79 -23.42 2.94
N MET A 249 21.92 -22.74 2.17
CA MET A 249 22.26 -21.48 1.48
C MET A 249 22.74 -20.36 2.41
N LEU A 250 22.27 -20.37 3.66
CA LEU A 250 22.64 -19.38 4.68
C LEU A 250 24.07 -19.57 5.20
N ASN A 251 24.71 -20.71 4.91
CA ASN A 251 26.02 -21.09 5.43
C ASN A 251 27.01 -21.56 4.36
N ASP A 252 26.61 -21.64 3.09
CA ASP A 252 27.45 -22.17 1.99
C ASP A 252 27.96 -21.10 1.01
N GLY A 253 27.81 -19.83 1.38
CA GLY A 253 28.29 -18.68 0.61
C GLY A 253 27.31 -18.12 -0.42
N ARG A 254 26.10 -18.69 -0.54
CA ARG A 254 25.03 -18.09 -1.37
C ARG A 254 24.33 -16.92 -0.69
N PHE A 255 24.31 -16.88 0.65
CA PHE A 255 23.79 -15.77 1.44
C PHE A 255 24.67 -15.57 2.69
N PRO A 256 24.95 -14.31 3.10
CA PRO A 256 24.68 -13.07 2.38
C PRO A 256 25.57 -12.90 1.13
N ALA A 257 25.09 -12.18 0.11
CA ALA A 257 25.85 -11.91 -1.11
C ALA A 257 26.99 -10.91 -0.86
N ASP A 258 28.14 -11.10 -1.52
CA ASP A 258 29.30 -10.22 -1.36
C ASP A 258 29.15 -8.86 -2.06
N TYR A 259 28.39 -8.80 -3.17
CA TYR A 259 28.30 -7.61 -4.01
C TYR A 259 27.01 -7.56 -4.84
N ILE A 260 26.43 -6.36 -4.94
CA ILE A 260 25.38 -6.00 -5.89
C ILE A 260 25.68 -4.62 -6.48
N CYS A 261 25.20 -4.35 -7.70
CA CYS A 261 25.42 -3.06 -8.36
C CYS A 261 24.25 -2.71 -9.27
N GLU A 262 23.50 -1.70 -8.86
CA GLU A 262 22.40 -1.13 -9.63
C GLU A 262 22.44 0.41 -9.56
N ALA A 263 21.59 1.06 -10.33
CA ALA A 263 21.49 2.51 -10.37
C ALA A 263 20.95 3.12 -9.05
N VAL A 264 21.24 4.41 -8.84
CA VAL A 264 20.94 5.14 -7.59
C VAL A 264 19.45 5.18 -7.22
N ASP A 265 18.55 5.06 -8.20
CA ASP A 265 17.11 4.96 -7.99
C ASP A 265 16.72 3.72 -7.18
N GLN A 266 17.54 2.66 -7.17
CA GLN A 266 17.28 1.45 -6.39
C GLN A 266 17.35 1.67 -4.87
N THR A 267 17.86 2.82 -4.40
CA THR A 267 17.70 3.28 -3.00
C THR A 267 16.24 3.49 -2.57
N ARG A 268 15.29 3.44 -3.51
CA ARG A 268 13.85 3.49 -3.30
C ARG A 268 13.12 2.28 -3.89
N GLY A 269 13.85 1.26 -4.33
CA GLY A 269 13.33 0.05 -4.97
C GLY A 269 14.02 -1.18 -4.40
N TRP A 270 14.77 -1.90 -5.23
CA TRP A 270 15.32 -3.20 -4.91
C TRP A 270 16.26 -3.21 -3.69
N PHE A 271 17.10 -2.19 -3.50
CA PHE A 271 17.97 -2.15 -2.32
C PHE A 271 17.19 -2.05 -1.02
N TYR A 272 16.05 -1.35 -1.03
CA TYR A 272 15.19 -1.30 0.13
C TYR A 272 14.50 -2.65 0.37
N SER A 273 13.92 -3.27 -0.67
CA SER A 273 13.19 -4.52 -0.48
C SER A 273 14.07 -5.75 -0.24
N LEU A 274 15.35 -5.72 -0.63
CA LEU A 274 16.33 -6.74 -0.21
C LEU A 274 16.71 -6.61 1.26
N HIS A 275 16.71 -5.39 1.78
CA HIS A 275 17.19 -5.07 3.12
C HIS A 275 16.09 -5.16 4.19
N ALA A 276 14.85 -4.85 3.81
CA ALA A 276 13.66 -4.79 4.66
C ALA A 276 12.94 -6.13 4.79
#